data_AF-A0A5N6NAQ7-F1
#
_entry.id   AF-A0A5N6NAQ7-F1
#
_cell.length_a   1.000
_cell.length_b   1.000
_cell.length_c   1.000
_cell.angle_alpha   90.00
_cell.angle_beta   90.00
_cell.angle_gamma   90.00
#
_symmetry.space_group_name_H-M   'P 1'
#
loop_
_entity.id
_entity.type
_entity.pdbx_description
1 polymer ?
#
loop_
_entity_poly.entity_id
_entity_poly.type
_entity_poly.pdbx_seq_one_letter_code
_entity_poly.pdbx_strand_id
1 'polypeptide(L)'
;MAVHVPLSLEAQADARLLMFSHMNLLSPTIGDPISAPTQDMLSGLYVLTSGNRRAQLNMEVLMAERPTQVFHNKVIDGTTMKRLISRFIDHYGIGYTSHILDQVKTLGFRQATAASISLGIDDLLTISSKRWLVQDAEQQSFILKKHHHYGNAHAVEKLRQSIEIWHLHILMSEHKA
;
A
#
# COMPACT_ATOMS: atom_id res chain seq x y z
N MET A 1 2.38 16.86 19.28
CA MET A 1 1.03 16.54 19.79
C MET A 1 0.87 17.19 21.14
N ALA A 2 -0.30 17.78 21.44
CA ALA A 2 -0.61 18.26 22.78
C ALA A 2 -1.01 17.08 23.67
N VAL A 3 -0.67 17.15 24.96
CA VAL A 3 -1.00 16.12 25.95
C VAL A 3 -1.87 16.77 27.02
N HIS A 4 -3.05 16.18 27.26
CA HIS A 4 -4.01 16.66 28.25
C HIS A 4 -4.22 15.57 29.32
N VAL A 5 -4.42 15.99 30.57
CA VAL A 5 -4.57 15.06 31.71
C VAL A 5 -5.99 15.21 32.28
N PRO A 6 -6.83 14.16 32.24
CA PRO A 6 -8.15 14.20 32.86
C PRO A 6 -8.05 14.17 34.38
N LEU A 7 -8.66 15.14 35.05
CA LEU A 7 -8.55 15.30 36.51
C LEU A 7 -9.72 14.69 37.28
N SER A 8 -10.95 14.73 36.74
CA SER A 8 -12.12 14.12 37.38
C SER A 8 -12.16 12.61 37.17
N LEU A 9 -12.75 11.88 38.13
CA LEU A 9 -12.94 10.43 38.03
C LEU A 9 -13.78 10.05 36.82
N GLU A 10 -14.79 10.86 36.49
CA GLU A 10 -15.63 10.69 35.30
C GLU A 10 -14.80 10.84 34.01
N ALA A 11 -13.99 11.90 33.90
CA ALA A 11 -13.16 12.11 32.73
C ALA A 11 -12.08 11.02 32.59
N GLN A 12 -11.55 10.51 33.70
CA GLN A 12 -10.63 9.37 33.69
C GLN A 12 -11.33 8.09 33.22
N ALA A 13 -12.57 7.85 33.67
CA ALA A 13 -13.36 6.71 33.24
C ALA A 13 -13.72 6.79 31.75
N ASP A 14 -14.17 7.94 31.26
CA ASP A 14 -14.49 8.16 29.84
C ASP A 14 -13.25 8.03 28.95
N ALA A 15 -12.14 8.63 29.37
CA ALA A 15 -10.87 8.45 28.68
C ALA A 15 -10.50 6.97 28.61
N ARG A 16 -10.76 6.20 29.69
CA ARG A 16 -10.46 4.78 29.77
C ARG A 16 -11.36 3.89 28.92
N LEU A 17 -12.64 4.20 28.87
CA LEU A 17 -13.65 3.35 28.26
C LEU A 17 -13.89 3.69 26.78
N LEU A 18 -13.78 4.96 26.40
CA LEU A 18 -14.14 5.43 25.06
C LEU A 18 -12.92 5.88 24.25
N MET A 19 -11.94 6.51 24.89
CA MET A 19 -10.81 7.13 24.18
C MET A 19 -9.57 6.23 24.05
N PHE A 20 -9.56 5.04 24.66
CA PHE A 20 -8.42 4.13 24.53
C PHE A 20 -8.24 3.67 23.07
N SER A 21 -6.99 3.65 22.62
CA SER A 21 -6.65 3.29 21.23
C SER A 21 -7.06 1.86 20.87
N HIS A 22 -6.96 0.91 21.81
CA HIS A 22 -7.31 -0.48 21.58
C HIS A 22 -8.81 -0.70 21.31
N MET A 23 -9.69 0.26 21.66
CA MET A 23 -11.13 0.19 21.34
C MET A 23 -11.46 0.83 20.01
N ASN A 24 -10.56 1.64 19.47
CA ASN A 24 -10.75 2.46 18.28
C ASN A 24 -9.98 1.88 17.07
N LEU A 25 -10.18 0.59 16.79
CA LEU A 25 -9.50 -0.10 15.68
C LEU A 25 -10.18 0.07 14.31
N LEU A 26 -11.43 0.51 14.29
CA LEU A 26 -12.26 0.66 13.09
C LEU A 26 -12.58 2.13 12.81
N SER A 27 -12.76 2.46 11.54
CA SER A 27 -13.27 3.75 11.11
C SER A 27 -14.74 3.92 11.52
N PRO A 28 -15.13 5.02 12.19
CA PRO A 28 -16.53 5.28 12.52
C PRO A 28 -17.45 5.43 11.31
N THR A 29 -16.91 5.79 10.13
CA THR A 29 -17.72 6.08 8.95
C THR A 29 -18.03 4.84 8.12
N ILE A 30 -17.06 3.92 7.99
CA ILE A 30 -17.11 2.79 7.05
C ILE A 30 -16.99 1.44 7.75
N GLY A 31 -16.45 1.41 8.98
CA GLY A 31 -16.16 0.17 9.70
C GLY A 31 -14.88 -0.54 9.24
N ASP A 32 -14.12 0.08 8.33
CA ASP A 32 -12.83 -0.46 7.89
C ASP A 32 -11.76 -0.37 8.99
N PRO A 33 -10.86 -1.36 9.11
CA PRO A 33 -9.75 -1.27 10.06
C PRO A 33 -8.80 -0.12 9.74
N ILE A 34 -8.57 0.75 10.72
CA ILE A 34 -7.61 1.87 10.63
C ILE A 34 -6.24 1.50 11.20
N SER A 35 -6.16 0.43 11.99
CA SER A 35 -4.91 -0.07 12.60
C SER A 35 -4.17 -1.09 11.72
N ALA A 36 -4.45 -1.09 10.41
CA ALA A 36 -3.76 -1.98 9.48
C ALA A 36 -2.27 -1.59 9.35
N PRO A 37 -1.34 -2.57 9.36
CA PRO A 37 0.06 -2.36 8.98
C PRO A 37 0.22 -1.51 7.72
N THR A 38 1.23 -0.65 7.69
CA THR A 38 1.59 0.19 6.53
C THR A 38 3.09 0.11 6.24
N GLN A 39 3.49 0.50 5.02
CA GLN A 39 4.88 0.67 4.60
C GLN A 39 5.77 -0.53 4.95
N ASP A 40 6.86 -0.32 5.70
CA ASP A 40 7.88 -1.32 6.02
C ASP A 40 7.30 -2.52 6.76
N MET A 41 6.29 -2.30 7.59
CA MET A 41 5.61 -3.39 8.27
C MET A 41 4.95 -4.32 7.26
N LEU A 42 4.20 -3.78 6.30
CA LEU A 42 3.59 -4.57 5.22
C LEU A 42 4.67 -5.24 4.35
N SER A 43 5.75 -4.52 4.01
CA SER A 43 6.85 -5.09 3.23
C SER A 43 7.47 -6.29 3.94
N GLY A 44 7.70 -6.21 5.25
CA GLY A 44 8.20 -7.32 6.05
C GLY A 44 7.24 -8.51 6.07
N LEU A 45 5.94 -8.28 6.28
CA LEU A 45 4.92 -9.33 6.19
C LEU A 45 4.80 -9.94 4.78
N TYR A 46 4.94 -9.11 3.74
CA TYR A 46 4.91 -9.56 2.36
C TYR A 46 6.06 -10.53 2.09
N VAL A 47 7.29 -10.15 2.46
CA VAL A 47 8.47 -11.04 2.34
C VAL A 47 8.30 -12.35 3.12
N LEU A 48 7.70 -12.28 4.31
CA LEU A 48 7.40 -13.48 5.09
C LEU A 48 6.47 -14.44 4.33
N THR A 49 5.49 -13.89 3.60
CA THR A 49 4.39 -14.66 3.02
C THR A 49 4.55 -14.95 1.53
N SER A 50 5.49 -14.30 0.84
CA SER A 50 5.68 -14.39 -0.61
C SER A 50 6.44 -15.64 -1.11
N GLY A 51 6.77 -16.60 -0.24
CA GLY A 51 7.08 -17.98 -0.66
C GLY A 51 8.46 -18.53 -0.29
N ASN A 52 8.87 -18.45 0.98
CA ASN A 52 9.99 -19.26 1.48
C ASN A 52 9.48 -20.33 2.45
N ARG A 53 9.74 -21.62 2.17
CA ARG A 53 9.28 -22.80 2.94
C ARG A 53 9.59 -22.76 4.45
N ARG A 54 10.52 -21.90 4.88
CA ARG A 54 10.87 -21.65 6.29
C ARG A 54 9.97 -20.62 7.00
N ALA A 55 9.30 -19.74 6.27
CA ALA A 55 8.46 -18.69 6.84
C ALA A 55 7.05 -19.17 7.22
N GLN A 56 6.56 -20.23 6.59
CA GLN A 56 5.30 -20.91 6.93
C GLN A 56 5.28 -21.41 8.38
N LEU A 57 6.41 -21.94 8.88
CA LEU A 57 6.53 -22.44 10.25
C LEU A 57 6.44 -21.32 11.31
N ASN A 58 6.84 -20.09 10.98
CA ASN A 58 6.84 -19.00 11.97
C ASN A 58 5.45 -18.40 12.20
N MET A 59 4.55 -18.44 11.21
CA MET A 59 3.14 -18.07 11.39
C MET A 59 2.35 -19.16 12.11
N GLU A 60 2.72 -20.44 11.96
CA GLU A 60 2.18 -21.53 12.79
C GLU A 60 2.56 -21.34 14.27
N VAL A 61 3.82 -20.98 14.56
CA VAL A 61 4.31 -20.81 15.94
C VAL A 61 3.67 -19.62 16.65
N LEU A 62 3.41 -18.50 15.96
CA LEU A 62 2.77 -17.33 16.58
C LEU A 62 1.27 -17.58 16.89
N MET A 63 0.63 -18.49 16.16
CA MET A 63 -0.80 -18.79 16.23
C MET A 63 -1.08 -20.10 16.97
N ALA A 64 -0.07 -20.70 17.62
CA ALA A 64 -0.12 -22.05 18.18
C ALA A 64 -0.89 -22.17 19.50
N GLU A 65 -1.43 -21.07 20.08
CA GLU A 65 -1.99 -21.20 21.42
C GLU A 65 -3.39 -21.84 21.49
N ARG A 66 -4.36 -21.68 20.55
CA ARG A 66 -5.70 -22.35 20.67
C ARG A 66 -6.46 -22.60 19.34
N PRO A 67 -7.42 -23.57 19.32
CA PRO A 67 -7.89 -24.25 18.11
C PRO A 67 -9.16 -23.61 17.54
N THR A 68 -9.02 -22.53 16.76
CA THR A 68 -9.93 -22.23 15.64
C THR A 68 -9.10 -21.46 14.61
N GLN A 69 -8.25 -22.20 13.88
CA GLN A 69 -7.32 -21.63 12.91
C GLN A 69 -8.09 -20.89 11.81
N VAL A 70 -8.09 -19.56 11.88
CA VAL A 70 -8.28 -18.73 10.69
C VAL A 70 -6.97 -18.84 9.89
N PHE A 71 -6.78 -19.98 9.23
CA PHE A 71 -5.60 -20.26 8.44
C PHE A 71 -5.58 -19.36 7.20
N HIS A 72 -4.51 -18.58 7.03
CA HIS A 72 -4.38 -17.65 5.92
C HIS A 72 -3.12 -17.95 5.11
N ASN A 73 -3.25 -18.82 4.10
CA ASN A 73 -2.16 -19.20 3.20
C ASN A 73 -2.23 -18.45 1.86
N LYS A 74 -2.23 -17.14 1.93
CA LYS A 74 -2.07 -16.25 0.77
C LYS A 74 -1.08 -15.15 1.14
N VAL A 75 -0.37 -14.66 0.14
CA VAL A 75 0.52 -13.51 0.27
C VAL A 75 -0.26 -12.35 0.88
N ILE A 76 0.32 -11.72 1.90
CA ILE A 76 -0.30 -10.60 2.59
C ILE A 76 0.03 -9.31 1.83
N ASP A 77 -1.01 -8.69 1.30
CA ASP A 77 -1.00 -7.32 0.81
C ASP A 77 -1.81 -6.39 1.73
N GLY A 78 -1.78 -5.09 1.47
CA GLY A 78 -2.49 -4.09 2.28
C GLY A 78 -4.00 -4.33 2.33
N THR A 79 -4.62 -4.80 1.24
CA THR A 79 -6.06 -5.08 1.20
C THR A 79 -6.41 -6.37 1.93
N THR A 80 -5.62 -7.43 1.76
CA THR A 80 -5.84 -8.70 2.46
C THR A 80 -5.60 -8.57 3.95
N MET A 81 -4.66 -7.71 4.37
CA MET A 81 -4.45 -7.41 5.78
C MET A 81 -5.70 -6.78 6.42
N LYS A 82 -6.31 -5.77 5.80
CA LYS A 82 -7.57 -5.20 6.30
C LYS A 82 -8.66 -6.27 6.45
N ARG A 83 -8.85 -7.11 5.43
CA ARG A 83 -9.82 -8.23 5.49
C ARG A 83 -9.50 -9.26 6.57
N LEU A 84 -8.22 -9.47 6.87
CA LEU A 84 -7.78 -10.39 7.93
C LEU A 84 -8.07 -9.78 9.32
N ILE A 85 -7.85 -8.48 9.49
CA ILE A 85 -8.18 -7.76 10.73
C ILE A 85 -9.69 -7.75 10.97
N SER A 86 -10.51 -7.46 9.96
CA SER A 86 -11.97 -7.55 10.09
C SER A 86 -12.41 -8.94 10.54
N ARG A 87 -11.86 -10.01 9.95
CA ARG A 87 -12.15 -11.39 10.38
C ARG A 87 -11.73 -11.68 11.82
N PHE A 88 -10.63 -11.10 12.29
CA PHE A 88 -10.23 -11.24 13.69
C PHE A 88 -11.16 -10.49 14.64
N ILE A 89 -11.61 -9.30 14.26
CA ILE A 89 -12.56 -8.52 15.05
C ILE A 89 -13.90 -9.28 15.15
N ASP A 90 -14.38 -9.86 14.05
CA ASP A 90 -15.63 -10.62 14.03
C ASP A 90 -15.56 -11.90 14.88
N HIS A 91 -14.40 -12.57 14.93
CA HIS A 91 -14.26 -13.86 15.61
C HIS A 91 -13.80 -13.75 17.07
N TYR A 92 -12.88 -12.82 17.37
CA TYR A 92 -12.25 -12.68 18.69
C TYR A 92 -12.63 -11.38 19.42
N GLY A 93 -13.27 -10.44 18.73
CA GLY A 93 -13.56 -9.10 19.25
C GLY A 93 -12.37 -8.14 19.16
N ILE A 94 -12.67 -6.87 19.42
CA ILE A 94 -11.73 -5.74 19.28
C ILE A 94 -10.54 -5.85 20.26
N GLY A 95 -10.81 -6.19 21.52
CA GLY A 95 -9.77 -6.22 22.57
C GLY A 95 -8.68 -7.26 22.30
N TYR A 96 -9.04 -8.49 21.93
CA TYR A 96 -8.06 -9.53 21.62
C TYR A 96 -7.34 -9.27 20.29
N THR A 97 -8.07 -8.72 19.30
CA THR A 97 -7.46 -8.35 18.02
C THR A 97 -6.37 -7.30 18.18
N SER A 98 -6.53 -6.33 19.09
CA SER A 98 -5.48 -5.36 19.40
C SER A 98 -4.16 -6.03 19.83
N HIS A 99 -4.23 -7.09 20.65
CA HIS A 99 -3.03 -7.81 21.09
C HIS A 99 -2.37 -8.57 19.92
N ILE A 100 -3.17 -9.21 19.06
CA ILE A 100 -2.67 -9.86 17.84
C ILE A 100 -1.97 -8.84 16.93
N LEU A 101 -2.58 -7.66 16.76
CA LEU A 101 -2.02 -6.59 15.92
C LEU A 101 -0.64 -6.12 16.41
N ASP A 102 -0.41 -6.06 17.72
CA ASP A 102 0.90 -5.72 18.27
C ASP A 102 1.96 -6.80 17.97
N GLN A 103 1.58 -8.08 18.00
CA GLN A 103 2.47 -9.17 17.60
C GLN A 103 2.77 -9.12 16.10
N VAL A 104 1.75 -8.88 15.27
CA VAL A 104 1.89 -8.70 13.83
C VAL A 104 2.81 -7.52 13.50
N LYS A 105 2.68 -6.41 14.24
CA LYS A 105 3.56 -5.25 14.11
C LYS A 105 5.01 -5.59 14.39
N THR A 106 5.26 -6.26 15.52
CA THR A 106 6.61 -6.68 15.92
C THR A 106 7.22 -7.62 14.88
N LEU A 107 6.44 -8.59 14.41
CA LEU A 107 6.85 -9.54 13.39
C LEU A 107 7.16 -8.86 12.06
N GLY A 108 6.30 -7.94 11.63
CA GLY A 108 6.45 -7.16 10.40
C GLY A 108 7.75 -6.38 10.38
N PHE A 109 8.03 -5.60 11.43
CA PHE A 109 9.28 -4.84 11.52
C PHE A 109 10.50 -5.75 11.60
N ARG A 110 10.45 -6.81 12.41
CA ARG A 110 11.55 -7.77 12.52
C ARG A 110 11.89 -8.38 11.16
N GLN A 111 10.87 -8.75 10.39
CA GLN A 111 11.08 -9.34 9.08
C GLN A 111 11.53 -8.30 8.05
N ALA A 112 11.03 -7.07 8.11
CA ALA A 112 11.51 -5.98 7.26
C ALA A 112 13.01 -5.73 7.46
N THR A 113 13.46 -5.68 8.71
CA THR A 113 14.89 -5.56 9.04
C THR A 113 15.68 -6.78 8.59
N ALA A 114 15.18 -7.99 8.82
CA ALA A 114 15.87 -9.23 8.43
C ALA A 114 15.96 -9.41 6.90
N ALA A 115 14.95 -8.96 6.17
CA ALA A 115 14.95 -8.96 4.71
C ALA A 115 15.94 -7.94 4.15
N SER A 116 16.21 -6.87 4.90
CA SER A 116 17.17 -5.81 4.56
C SER A 116 17.01 -5.32 3.12
N ILE A 117 15.75 -5.11 2.69
CA ILE A 117 15.43 -4.66 1.34
C ILE A 117 16.03 -3.25 1.17
N SER A 118 16.80 -3.08 0.11
CA SER A 118 17.35 -1.80 -0.33
C SER A 118 16.92 -1.54 -1.76
N LEU A 119 16.87 -0.27 -2.16
CA LEU A 119 16.59 0.14 -3.52
C LEU A 119 17.85 0.78 -4.10
N GLY A 120 18.47 0.11 -5.06
CA GLY A 120 19.59 0.60 -5.83
C GLY A 120 19.15 1.34 -7.10
N ILE A 121 20.08 2.06 -7.73
CA ILE A 121 19.83 2.67 -9.04
C ILE A 121 19.56 1.62 -10.13
N ASP A 122 20.17 0.44 -10.00
CA ASP A 122 20.03 -0.66 -10.94
C ASP A 122 18.66 -1.34 -10.88
N ASP A 123 17.92 -1.15 -9.79
CA ASP A 123 16.53 -1.63 -9.65
C ASP A 123 15.53 -0.79 -10.47
N LEU A 124 15.94 0.42 -10.89
CA LEU A 124 15.15 1.25 -11.80
C LEU A 124 15.32 0.76 -13.24
N LEU A 125 14.56 -0.27 -13.59
CA LEU A 125 14.54 -0.83 -14.94
C LEU A 125 14.08 0.25 -15.93
N THR A 126 14.99 0.64 -16.83
CA THR A 126 14.66 1.52 -17.95
C THR A 126 14.19 0.70 -19.15
N ILE A 127 13.07 1.09 -19.74
CA ILE A 127 12.53 0.42 -20.92
C ILE A 127 13.48 0.63 -22.10
N SER A 128 13.98 -0.45 -22.68
CA SER A 128 14.92 -0.42 -23.82
C SER A 128 14.38 0.32 -25.04
N SER A 129 13.06 0.32 -25.25
CA SER A 129 12.38 0.99 -26.36
C SER A 129 12.07 2.48 -26.16
N LYS A 130 12.42 3.06 -24.99
CA LYS A 130 12.14 4.46 -24.65
C LYS A 130 12.69 5.45 -25.68
N ARG A 131 13.90 5.20 -26.22
CA ARG A 131 14.54 6.09 -27.19
C ARG A 131 13.75 6.19 -28.49
N TRP A 132 13.24 5.06 -28.99
CA TRP A 132 12.41 5.04 -30.19
C TRP A 132 11.05 5.72 -29.95
N LEU A 133 10.40 5.46 -28.81
CA LEU A 133 9.13 6.10 -28.45
C LEU A 133 9.24 7.63 -28.39
N VAL A 134 10.33 8.15 -27.82
CA VAL A 134 10.57 9.60 -27.76
C VAL A 134 10.81 10.17 -29.16
N GLN A 135 11.60 9.49 -29.99
CA GLN A 135 11.87 9.93 -31.36
C GLN A 135 10.60 9.96 -32.23
N ASP A 136 9.72 8.96 -32.09
CA ASP A 136 8.45 8.92 -32.82
C ASP A 136 7.52 10.07 -32.39
N ALA A 137 7.38 10.30 -31.08
CA ALA A 137 6.60 11.41 -30.54
C ALA A 137 7.13 12.79 -30.99
N GLU A 138 8.46 12.97 -31.00
CA GLU A 138 9.11 14.19 -31.49
C GLU A 138 8.83 14.43 -32.97
N GLN A 139 8.91 13.38 -33.80
CA GLN A 139 8.63 13.45 -35.23
C GLN A 139 7.16 13.81 -35.52
N GLN A 140 6.21 13.24 -34.78
CA GLN A 140 4.79 13.59 -34.91
C GLN A 140 4.52 15.04 -34.46
N SER A 141 5.16 15.48 -33.37
CA SER A 141 5.05 16.87 -32.91
C SER A 141 5.60 17.88 -33.92
N PHE A 142 6.64 17.48 -34.67
CA PHE A 142 7.25 18.30 -35.72
C PHE A 142 6.33 18.45 -36.94
N ILE A 143 5.68 17.36 -37.36
CA ILE A 143 4.68 17.37 -38.44
C ILE A 143 3.51 18.29 -38.05
N LEU A 144 3.03 18.19 -36.81
CA LEU A 144 1.97 19.03 -36.29
C LEU A 144 2.34 20.53 -36.26
N LYS A 145 3.59 20.85 -35.86
CA LYS A 145 4.11 22.22 -35.93
C LYS A 145 4.12 22.76 -37.36
N LYS A 146 4.53 21.95 -38.35
CA LYS A 146 4.48 22.34 -39.77
C LYS A 146 3.06 22.65 -40.22
N HIS A 147 2.08 21.81 -39.91
CA HIS A 147 0.67 22.06 -40.28
C HIS A 147 0.10 23.35 -39.69
N HIS A 148 0.50 23.70 -38.45
CA HIS A 148 0.15 24.98 -37.86
C HIS A 148 0.82 26.17 -38.56
N HIS A 149 2.11 26.05 -38.93
CA HIS A 149 2.82 27.11 -39.67
C HIS A 149 2.23 27.39 -41.05
N TYR A 150 1.62 26.39 -41.70
CA TYR A 150 0.87 26.57 -42.96
C TYR A 150 -0.54 27.15 -42.78
N GLY A 151 -0.97 27.45 -41.54
CA GLY A 151 -2.29 28.01 -41.24
C GLY A 151 -3.43 26.99 -41.16
N ASN A 152 -3.14 25.69 -41.27
CA ASN A 152 -4.16 24.64 -41.36
C ASN A 152 -4.75 24.20 -40.00
N ALA A 153 -4.13 24.59 -38.88
CA ALA A 153 -4.55 24.17 -37.55
C ALA A 153 -4.60 25.35 -36.57
N HIS A 154 -5.71 25.48 -35.84
CA HIS A 154 -5.87 26.49 -34.80
C HIS A 154 -4.98 26.16 -33.57
N ALA A 155 -4.58 27.17 -32.81
CA ALA A 155 -3.64 27.00 -31.69
C ALA A 155 -4.13 26.03 -30.60
N VAL A 156 -5.45 26.03 -30.34
CA VAL A 156 -6.10 25.12 -29.38
C VAL A 156 -6.04 23.66 -29.84
N GLU A 157 -6.29 23.42 -31.13
CA GLU A 157 -6.26 22.06 -31.71
C GLU A 157 -4.83 21.49 -31.72
N LYS A 158 -3.84 22.32 -32.03
CA LYS A 158 -2.42 21.96 -31.91
C LYS A 158 -2.05 21.53 -30.48
N LEU A 159 -2.53 22.26 -29.47
CA LEU A 159 -2.25 21.93 -28.08
C LEU A 159 -2.86 20.58 -27.71
N ARG A 160 -4.13 20.35 -28.07
CA ARG A 160 -4.84 19.09 -27.81
C ARG A 160 -4.13 17.90 -28.44
N GLN A 161 -3.83 17.98 -29.73
CA GLN A 161 -3.16 16.89 -30.47
C GLN A 161 -1.75 16.64 -29.93
N SER A 162 -1.01 17.67 -29.53
CA SER A 162 0.30 17.49 -28.90
C SER A 162 0.19 16.75 -27.56
N ILE A 163 -0.81 17.07 -26.73
CA ILE A 163 -1.03 16.37 -25.45
C ILE A 163 -1.38 14.90 -25.72
N GLU A 164 -2.24 14.63 -26.69
CA GLU A 164 -2.68 13.28 -27.04
C GLU A 164 -1.51 12.41 -27.55
N ILE A 165 -0.66 12.95 -28.43
CA ILE A 165 0.55 12.25 -28.92
C ILE A 165 1.44 11.84 -27.75
N TRP A 166 1.76 12.77 -26.84
CA TRP A 166 2.60 12.45 -25.68
C TRP A 166 1.93 11.47 -24.72
N HIS A 167 0.61 11.60 -24.50
CA HIS A 167 -0.13 10.70 -23.62
C HIS A 167 -0.16 9.26 -24.15
N LEU A 168 -0.42 9.08 -25.46
CA LEU A 168 -0.39 7.76 -26.10
C LEU A 168 0.99 7.11 -26.01
N HIS A 169 2.07 7.88 -26.20
CA HIS A 169 3.43 7.34 -26.09
C HIS A 169 3.82 6.97 -24.66
N ILE A 170 3.33 7.70 -23.66
CA ILE A 170 3.48 7.34 -22.24
C ILE A 170 2.75 6.02 -21.97
N LEU A 171 1.49 5.88 -22.38
CA LEU A 171 0.73 4.64 -22.20
C LEU A 171 1.38 3.45 -22.93
N MET A 172 1.91 3.64 -24.14
CA MET A 172 2.65 2.61 -24.88
C MET A 172 3.97 2.21 -24.20
N SER A 173 4.57 3.11 -23.41
CA SER A 173 5.75 2.79 -22.61
C SER A 173 5.40 1.92 -21.40
N GLU A 174 4.24 2.15 -20.78
CA GLU A 174 3.78 1.40 -19.60
C GLU A 174 3.40 -0.05 -19.93
N HIS A 175 2.87 -0.32 -21.12
CA HIS A 175 2.50 -1.68 -21.55
C HIS A 175 3.68 -2.56 -22.01
N LYS A 176 4.87 -1.99 -22.20
CA LYS A 176 6.08 -2.70 -22.67
C LYS A 176 7.14 -2.91 -21.58
N ALA A 177 6.88 -2.44 -20.37
CA ALA A 177 7.71 -2.67 -19.17
C ALA A 177 7.26 -3.95 -18.46
#